data_AF-A0A7S2US32-F1
#
_entry.id   AF-A0A7S2US32-F1
#
_cell.length_a   1.000
_cell.length_b   1.000
_cell.length_c   1.000
_cell.angle_alpha   90.00
_cell.angle_beta   90.00
_cell.angle_gamma   90.00
#
_symmetry.space_group_name_H-M   'P 1'
#
loop_
_entity.id
_entity.type
_entity.pdbx_description
1 polymer ?
#
loop_
_entity_poly.entity_id
_entity_poly.type
_entity_poly.pdbx_seq_one_letter_code
_entity_poly.pdbx_strand_id
1 'polypeptide(L)'
;QITIIQEKMGANCTKEGGCTKDASYHWSITTENSILSDDGDLNFSALSDDVILLILSFVSYAMMELRTTQLTNKVANNKEAQKRAKREQGEIDRLVKDYNRQAQKINKSQEGASRRLLNPVPYRPIVRVKNTERSKFGSLTHVFPLVNHRTRGLCLSSDVLWKEALIRLCNVNEEASNLWIRGLRSFVDKIGVEANASASEINEHTVDQDEDANSLVLEACRLSEIVESTRDDSPVTETSTSRRDENNNDEDTSVARNVFRQILCDGHVLKRLPLFHMTSRIPSNTGESWHLHEPRYRILIDQIMSGRSDRDRQGRPIIRKPRPRFAYSFQSADNIQNNVACIVDITRCRMYSDGAADVVVLPMVLIKIEELEEQENGQGLLNAI
;
A
#
# COMPACT_ATOMS: atom_id res chain seq x y z
N GLN A 1 16.69 39.14 -6.06
CA GLN A 1 16.14 38.61 -4.80
C GLN A 1 14.63 38.42 -4.97
N ILE A 2 14.06 37.30 -4.50
CA ILE A 2 12.60 37.08 -4.47
C ILE A 2 12.16 37.17 -3.02
N THR A 3 11.25 38.09 -2.72
CA THR A 3 10.69 38.30 -1.38
C THR A 3 9.21 37.93 -1.42
N ILE A 4 8.79 37.01 -0.55
CA ILE A 4 7.39 36.59 -0.44
C ILE A 4 6.86 37.13 0.89
N ILE A 5 5.84 37.98 0.81
CA ILE A 5 5.25 38.65 1.98
C ILE A 5 3.84 38.08 2.18
N GLN A 6 3.56 37.62 3.40
CA GLN A 6 2.22 37.25 3.84
C GLN A 6 1.67 38.37 4.72
N GLU A 7 0.62 39.05 4.25
CA GLU A 7 -0.08 40.06 5.02
C GLU A 7 -1.40 39.50 5.55
N LYS A 8 -1.57 39.57 6.87
CA LYS A 8 -2.84 39.25 7.51
C LYS A 8 -3.75 40.47 7.39
N MET A 9 -4.77 40.39 6.54
CA MET A 9 -5.77 41.44 6.44
C MET A 9 -6.66 41.40 7.69
N GLY A 10 -6.84 42.56 8.32
CA GLY A 10 -7.76 42.71 9.45
C GLY A 10 -9.19 42.43 9.03
N ALA A 11 -10.02 41.93 9.95
CA ALA A 11 -11.43 41.68 9.68
C ALA A 11 -12.14 43.00 9.34
N ASN A 12 -12.61 43.14 8.10
CA ASN A 12 -13.38 44.30 7.68
C ASN A 12 -14.82 44.17 8.19
N CYS A 13 -15.18 44.99 9.17
CA CYS A 13 -16.56 45.15 9.60
C CYS A 13 -17.28 46.10 8.63
N THR A 14 -18.13 45.57 7.75
CA THR A 14 -19.06 46.41 6.98
C THR A 14 -20.21 46.86 7.88
N LYS A 15 -20.71 48.08 7.68
CA LYS A 15 -21.79 48.67 8.50
C LYS A 15 -23.13 47.92 8.39
N GLU A 16 -23.26 47.01 7.43
CA GLU A 16 -24.46 46.20 7.21
C GLU A 16 -24.26 44.76 7.73
N GLY A 17 -24.29 44.62 9.06
CA GLY A 17 -24.89 43.47 9.73
C GLY A 17 -24.25 42.07 9.61
N GLY A 18 -23.09 41.89 8.99
CA GLY A 18 -22.44 40.57 8.88
C GLY A 18 -20.96 40.60 9.26
N CYS A 19 -20.61 40.18 10.48
CA CYS A 19 -19.21 40.01 10.87
C CYS A 19 -18.73 38.62 10.43
N THR A 20 -18.15 38.51 9.23
CA THR A 20 -17.39 37.31 8.86
C THR A 20 -16.05 37.34 9.59
N LYS A 21 -15.85 36.38 10.50
CA LYS A 21 -14.60 36.23 11.27
C LYS A 21 -13.49 35.53 10.48
N ASP A 22 -13.57 35.54 9.16
CA ASP A 22 -12.59 34.88 8.33
C ASP A 22 -11.42 35.84 8.10
N ALA A 23 -10.31 35.56 8.80
CA ALA A 23 -9.05 36.24 8.52
C ALA A 23 -8.64 35.91 7.08
N SER A 24 -8.65 36.91 6.20
CA SER A 24 -8.08 36.78 4.86
C SER A 24 -6.58 37.04 4.92
N TYR A 25 -5.83 36.23 4.18
CA TYR A 25 -4.39 36.38 4.03
C TYR A 25 -4.12 36.79 2.59
N HIS A 26 -3.40 37.89 2.40
CA HIS A 26 -2.93 38.33 1.10
C HIS A 26 -1.45 37.96 0.97
N TRP A 27 -1.08 37.36 -0.16
CA TRP A 27 0.31 37.03 -0.46
C TRP A 27 0.77 37.92 -1.60
N SER A 28 1.92 38.58 -1.44
CA SER A 28 2.55 39.33 -2.51
C SER A 28 3.98 38.84 -2.71
N ILE A 29 4.37 38.64 -3.96
CA ILE A 29 5.73 38.29 -4.35
C ILE A 29 6.36 39.55 -4.94
N THR A 30 7.45 40.03 -4.37
CA THR A 30 8.21 41.15 -4.92
C THR A 30 9.59 40.67 -5.35
N THR A 31 10.05 41.14 -6.51
CA THR A 31 11.38 40.81 -7.04
C THR A 31 12.14 42.09 -7.31
N GLU A 32 13.41 42.16 -6.92
CA GLU A 32 14.24 43.38 -7.11
C GLU A 32 14.62 43.67 -8.57
N ASN A 33 14.37 42.74 -9.49
CA ASN A 33 14.67 42.90 -10.92
C ASN A 33 13.39 42.78 -11.75
N SER A 34 13.39 43.43 -12.93
CA SER A 34 12.32 43.61 -13.93
C SER A 34 11.75 42.31 -14.52
N ILE A 35 11.23 41.43 -13.66
CA ILE A 35 10.56 40.16 -14.02
C ILE A 35 9.04 40.36 -14.08
N LEU A 36 8.55 41.50 -13.59
CA LEU A 36 7.16 41.88 -13.75
C LEU A 36 6.96 42.44 -15.17
N SER A 37 5.90 41.98 -15.85
CA SER A 37 5.40 42.63 -17.06
C SER A 37 4.94 44.06 -16.73
N ASP A 38 4.71 44.87 -17.76
CA ASP A 38 4.15 46.22 -17.59
C ASP A 38 2.79 46.22 -16.85
N ASP A 39 2.11 45.07 -16.81
CA ASP A 39 0.84 44.85 -16.10
C ASP A 39 1.02 44.41 -14.63
N GLY A 40 2.26 44.22 -14.16
CA GLY A 40 2.56 43.77 -12.80
C GLY A 40 2.46 42.26 -12.60
N ASP A 41 2.29 41.48 -13.66
CA ASP A 41 2.27 40.02 -13.61
C ASP A 41 3.69 39.45 -13.69
N LEU A 42 3.93 38.33 -13.00
CA LEU A 42 5.21 37.61 -13.11
C LEU A 42 5.37 37.05 -14.52
N ASN A 43 6.38 37.53 -15.25
CA ASN A 43 6.75 36.96 -16.53
C ASN A 43 7.52 35.64 -16.33
N PHE A 44 6.77 34.54 -16.28
CA PHE A 44 7.33 33.19 -16.09
C PHE A 44 8.32 32.78 -17.18
N SER A 45 8.25 33.38 -18.38
CA SER A 45 9.19 33.07 -19.47
C SER A 45 10.62 33.57 -19.20
N ALA A 46 10.80 34.48 -18.22
CA ALA A 46 12.09 35.01 -17.83
C ALA A 46 12.75 34.25 -16.67
N LEU A 47 12.07 33.24 -16.11
CA LEU A 47 12.57 32.43 -15.00
C LEU A 47 13.15 31.11 -15.51
N SER A 48 14.23 30.63 -14.88
CA SER A 48 14.68 29.25 -15.13
C SER A 48 13.73 28.24 -14.49
N ASP A 49 13.65 27.04 -15.07
CA ASP A 49 12.81 25.94 -14.57
C ASP A 49 13.04 25.65 -13.09
N ASP A 50 14.30 25.72 -12.62
CA ASP A 50 14.67 25.53 -11.22
C ASP A 50 14.02 26.57 -10.28
N VAL A 51 13.91 27.83 -10.73
CA VAL A 51 13.29 28.90 -9.96
C VAL A 51 11.76 28.74 -9.95
N ILE A 52 11.17 28.31 -11.06
CA ILE A 52 9.74 27.99 -11.15
C ILE A 52 9.41 26.84 -10.18
N LEU A 53 10.20 25.77 -10.19
CA LEU A 53 10.04 24.64 -9.28
C LEU A 53 10.18 25.05 -7.81
N LEU A 54 11.13 25.94 -7.50
CA LEU A 54 11.31 26.47 -6.14
C LEU A 54 10.08 27.28 -5.69
N ILE A 55 9.56 28.19 -6.53
CA ILE A 55 8.36 28.99 -6.24
C ILE A 55 7.15 28.07 -6.02
N LEU A 56 6.93 27.10 -6.91
CA LEU A 56 5.82 26.14 -6.79
C LEU A 56 5.93 25.29 -5.52
N SER A 57 7.14 24.88 -5.14
CA SER A 57 7.37 24.14 -3.90
C SER A 57 7.04 24.98 -2.66
N PHE A 58 7.37 26.27 -2.67
CA PHE A 58 7.10 27.18 -1.57
C PHE A 58 5.60 27.49 -1.44
N VAL A 59 4.92 27.78 -2.55
CA VAL A 59 3.46 28.00 -2.57
C VAL A 59 2.72 26.75 -2.09
N SER A 60 3.15 25.57 -2.54
CA SER A 60 2.57 24.29 -2.09
C SER A 60 2.74 24.10 -0.58
N TYR A 61 3.91 24.42 -0.03
CA TYR A 61 4.18 24.35 1.41
C TYR A 61 3.30 25.33 2.20
N ALA A 62 3.20 26.59 1.76
CA ALA A 62 2.40 27.62 2.41
C ALA A 62 0.88 27.26 2.42
N MET A 63 0.38 26.72 1.32
CA MET A 63 -1.01 26.25 1.22
C MET A 63 -1.28 25.04 2.14
N MET A 64 -0.31 24.15 2.29
CA MET A 64 -0.38 23.02 3.22
C MET A 64 -0.45 23.52 4.67
N GLU A 65 0.41 24.46 5.05
CA GLU A 65 0.44 25.01 6.41
C GLU A 65 -0.88 25.76 6.76
N LEU A 66 -1.42 26.52 5.81
CA LEU A 66 -2.72 27.18 5.95
C LEU A 66 -3.86 26.17 6.15
N ARG A 67 -3.93 25.12 5.31
CA ARG A 67 -4.95 24.06 5.44
C ARG A 67 -4.83 23.30 6.75
N THR A 68 -3.59 22.99 7.17
CA THR A 68 -3.34 22.32 8.45
C THR A 68 -3.86 23.17 9.59
N THR A 69 -3.56 24.48 9.60
CA THR A 69 -4.04 25.42 10.62
C THR A 69 -5.57 25.53 10.63
N GLN A 70 -6.21 25.58 9.46
CA GLN A 70 -7.67 25.60 9.34
C GLN A 70 -8.31 24.30 9.87
N LEU A 71 -7.72 23.15 9.59
CA LEU A 71 -8.17 21.85 10.10
C LEU A 71 -8.00 21.75 11.61
N THR A 72 -6.86 22.15 12.16
CA THR A 72 -6.62 22.16 13.61
C THR A 72 -7.62 23.07 14.33
N ASN A 73 -7.95 24.23 13.75
CA ASN A 73 -8.96 25.13 14.29
C ASN A 73 -10.39 24.54 14.19
N LYS A 74 -10.72 23.81 13.11
CA LYS A 74 -12.00 23.10 12.98
C LYS A 74 -12.12 21.96 14.00
N VAL A 75 -11.05 21.21 14.23
CA VAL A 75 -11.00 20.10 15.22
C VAL A 75 -11.08 20.65 16.65
N ALA A 76 -10.36 21.74 16.96
CA ALA A 76 -10.42 22.40 18.26
C ALA A 76 -11.82 22.94 18.60
N ASN A 77 -12.60 23.31 17.59
CA ASN A 77 -13.94 23.85 17.76
C ASN A 77 -15.06 22.79 17.74
N ASN A 78 -14.76 21.52 17.43
CA ASN A 78 -15.77 20.46 17.38
C ASN A 78 -15.99 19.81 18.77
N LYS A 79 -16.74 20.52 19.63
CA LYS A 79 -17.12 20.07 20.98
C LYS A 79 -17.88 18.74 21.00
N GLU A 80 -18.58 18.39 19.92
CA GLU A 80 -19.28 17.10 19.81
C GLU A 80 -18.33 15.93 19.58
N ALA A 81 -17.29 16.11 18.74
CA ALA A 81 -16.26 15.10 18.52
C ALA A 81 -15.49 14.80 19.83
N GLN A 82 -15.17 15.83 20.62
CA GLN A 82 -14.54 15.64 21.93
C GLN A 82 -15.45 14.90 22.93
N LYS A 83 -16.77 15.12 22.86
CA LYS A 83 -17.75 14.42 23.71
C LYS A 83 -17.92 12.95 23.30
N ARG A 84 -17.88 12.65 21.99
CA ARG A 84 -17.90 11.27 21.47
C ARG A 84 -16.63 10.50 21.86
N ALA A 85 -15.45 11.09 21.64
CA ALA A 85 -14.18 10.49 22.04
C ALA A 85 -14.10 10.15 23.55
N LYS A 86 -14.64 11.03 24.42
CA LYS A 86 -14.72 10.73 25.87
C LYS A 86 -15.66 9.57 26.21
N ARG A 87 -16.74 9.35 25.44
CA ARG A 87 -17.64 8.22 25.65
C ARG A 87 -16.99 6.91 25.20
N GLU A 88 -16.35 6.93 24.03
CA GLU A 88 -15.64 5.78 23.47
C GLU A 88 -14.47 5.35 24.37
N GLN A 89 -13.69 6.29 24.89
CA GLN A 89 -12.63 5.99 25.84
C GLN A 89 -13.15 5.29 27.11
N GLY A 90 -14.31 5.73 27.63
CA GLY A 90 -14.94 5.11 28.80
C GLY A 90 -15.45 3.68 28.53
N GLU A 91 -15.77 3.34 27.29
CA GLU A 91 -16.17 2.00 26.88
C GLU A 91 -14.95 1.08 26.72
N ILE A 92 -13.87 1.57 26.12
CA ILE A 92 -12.59 0.86 26.02
C ILE A 92 -12.06 0.48 27.41
N ASP A 93 -12.08 1.43 28.35
CA ASP A 93 -11.60 1.19 29.73
C ASP A 93 -12.41 0.09 30.46
N ARG A 94 -13.71 -0.06 30.12
CA ARG A 94 -14.56 -1.14 30.67
C ARG A 94 -14.16 -2.49 30.07
N LEU A 95 -13.98 -2.56 28.75
CA LEU A 95 -13.60 -3.79 28.05
C LEU A 95 -12.23 -4.30 28.51
N VAL A 96 -11.25 -3.40 28.68
CA VAL A 96 -9.92 -3.76 29.20
C VAL A 96 -9.99 -4.36 30.60
N LYS A 97 -10.85 -3.81 31.48
CA LYS A 97 -11.05 -4.36 32.84
C LYS A 97 -11.65 -5.76 32.81
N ASP A 98 -12.61 -6.02 31.93
CA ASP A 98 -13.25 -7.33 31.83
C ASP A 98 -12.33 -8.38 31.21
N TYR A 99 -11.54 -8.00 30.20
CA TYR A 99 -10.49 -8.86 29.65
C TYR A 99 -9.49 -9.31 30.72
N ASN A 100 -8.98 -8.37 31.51
CA ASN A 100 -8.02 -8.68 32.58
C ASN A 100 -8.60 -9.62 33.64
N ARG A 101 -9.90 -9.49 33.95
CA ARG A 101 -10.60 -10.43 34.85
C ARG A 101 -10.68 -11.85 34.26
N GLN A 102 -10.89 -11.98 32.95
CA GLN A 102 -10.93 -13.28 32.29
C GLN A 102 -9.54 -13.93 32.23
N ALA A 103 -8.51 -13.17 31.88
CA ALA A 103 -7.13 -13.65 31.86
C ALA A 103 -6.69 -14.22 33.22
N GLN A 104 -7.07 -13.56 34.32
CA GLN A 104 -6.80 -14.05 35.67
C GLN A 104 -7.50 -15.39 36.00
N LYS A 105 -8.69 -15.65 35.43
CA LYS A 105 -9.39 -16.93 35.61
C LYS A 105 -8.70 -18.06 34.85
N ILE A 106 -8.20 -17.78 33.64
CA ILE A 106 -7.51 -18.76 32.80
C ILE A 106 -6.20 -19.19 33.43
N ASN A 107 -5.41 -18.24 33.93
CA ASN A 107 -4.12 -18.54 34.57
C ASN A 107 -4.28 -19.45 35.80
N LYS A 108 -5.32 -19.23 36.62
CA LYS A 108 -5.65 -20.11 37.76
C LYS A 108 -6.04 -21.53 37.35
N SER A 109 -6.60 -21.72 36.15
CA SER A 109 -6.99 -23.04 35.63
C SER A 109 -5.82 -23.82 35.05
N GLN A 110 -4.81 -23.14 34.49
CA GLN A 110 -3.67 -23.79 33.84
C GLN A 110 -2.61 -24.30 34.84
N GLU A 111 -2.48 -23.66 36.00
CA GLU A 111 -1.60 -24.13 37.07
C GLU A 111 -1.96 -25.54 37.60
N GLY A 112 -3.22 -25.98 37.43
CA GLY A 112 -3.66 -27.33 37.79
C GLY A 112 -3.31 -28.41 36.76
N ALA A 113 -3.12 -28.05 35.49
CA ALA A 113 -3.03 -29.00 34.39
C ALA A 113 -1.58 -29.43 34.05
N SER A 114 -0.58 -28.57 34.32
CA SER A 114 0.82 -28.81 33.92
C SER A 114 1.59 -29.84 34.77
N ARG A 115 0.97 -30.55 35.71
CA ARG A 115 1.64 -31.57 36.55
C ARG A 115 1.68 -32.97 35.95
N ARG A 116 1.13 -33.21 34.76
CA ARG A 116 1.08 -34.55 34.17
C ARG A 116 1.62 -34.52 32.74
N LEU A 117 2.56 -35.43 32.48
CA LEU A 117 3.08 -35.87 31.16
C LEU A 117 4.44 -35.27 30.75
N LEU A 118 5.50 -35.96 31.17
CA LEU A 118 6.79 -36.00 30.49
C LEU A 118 7.13 -37.48 30.24
N ASN A 119 7.38 -37.86 28.98
CA ASN A 119 8.44 -38.79 28.57
C ASN A 119 8.43 -38.99 27.03
N PRO A 120 9.54 -38.74 26.33
CA PRO A 120 9.69 -39.04 24.91
C PRO A 120 10.64 -40.24 24.64
N VAL A 121 10.45 -40.92 23.50
CA VAL A 121 11.31 -42.01 23.01
C VAL A 121 11.54 -41.85 21.49
N PRO A 122 12.70 -42.25 20.92
CA PRO A 122 13.33 -41.54 19.81
C PRO A 122 13.28 -42.23 18.43
N TYR A 123 13.68 -41.41 17.46
CA TYR A 123 13.70 -41.50 16.00
C TYR A 123 14.83 -42.40 15.42
N ARG A 124 14.68 -42.89 14.17
CA ARG A 124 15.80 -43.15 13.22
C ARG A 124 15.38 -43.07 11.73
N PRO A 125 16.33 -42.82 10.78
CA PRO A 125 16.07 -42.01 9.59
C PRO A 125 16.58 -42.57 8.21
N ILE A 126 16.42 -41.73 7.17
CA ILE A 126 17.22 -41.55 5.91
C ILE A 126 16.83 -42.38 4.66
N VAL A 127 16.66 -41.72 3.49
CA VAL A 127 17.54 -41.73 2.27
C VAL A 127 16.98 -40.77 1.18
N ARG A 128 17.87 -39.96 0.57
CA ARG A 128 17.67 -38.98 -0.51
C ARG A 128 18.00 -39.58 -1.89
N VAL A 129 17.34 -39.10 -2.96
CA VAL A 129 17.83 -39.20 -4.36
C VAL A 129 17.58 -37.88 -5.12
N LYS A 130 18.43 -37.61 -6.12
CA LYS A 130 18.83 -36.35 -6.76
C LYS A 130 17.89 -35.80 -7.85
N ASN A 131 18.00 -34.48 -8.05
CA ASN A 131 17.38 -33.62 -9.06
C ASN A 131 18.12 -33.62 -10.42
N THR A 132 17.42 -33.19 -11.47
CA THR A 132 17.99 -32.56 -12.67
C THR A 132 17.17 -31.32 -13.11
N GLU A 133 17.88 -30.19 -13.14
CA GLU A 133 17.82 -28.97 -13.95
C GLU A 133 16.53 -28.50 -14.68
N ARG A 134 16.13 -27.24 -14.48
CA ARG A 134 16.36 -26.09 -15.39
C ARG A 134 15.54 -24.85 -15.03
N SER A 135 16.03 -23.71 -15.55
CA SER A 135 15.36 -22.46 -15.92
C SER A 135 15.40 -21.28 -14.94
N LYS A 136 16.02 -20.22 -15.48
CA LYS A 136 16.15 -18.83 -15.05
C LYS A 136 14.80 -18.12 -15.17
N PHE A 137 14.40 -17.32 -14.18
CA PHE A 137 13.52 -16.15 -14.32
C PHE A 137 13.76 -15.20 -13.12
N GLY A 138 14.08 -13.94 -13.40
CA GLY A 138 14.05 -12.84 -12.43
C GLY A 138 12.67 -12.17 -12.49
N SER A 139 12.23 -11.54 -11.39
CA SER A 139 11.00 -10.73 -11.43
C SER A 139 11.09 -9.44 -10.59
N LEU A 140 11.48 -8.33 -11.19
CA LEU A 140 10.58 -7.18 -11.29
C LEU A 140 9.95 -6.53 -10.03
N THR A 141 10.65 -5.55 -9.43
CA THR A 141 10.05 -4.45 -8.63
C THR A 141 10.67 -3.06 -8.87
N HIS A 142 11.49 -2.92 -9.90
CA HIS A 142 11.70 -1.64 -10.57
C HIS A 142 10.58 -1.62 -11.62
N VAL A 143 9.59 -0.73 -11.66
CA VAL A 143 9.71 0.72 -11.72
C VAL A 143 8.34 1.36 -11.41
N PHE A 144 8.19 1.79 -10.17
CA PHE A 144 8.12 3.20 -9.80
C PHE A 144 8.57 3.23 -8.34
N PRO A 145 9.14 4.33 -7.80
CA PRO A 145 9.05 4.53 -6.37
C PRO A 145 7.57 4.38 -6.01
N LEU A 146 7.26 3.28 -5.31
CA LEU A 146 6.22 3.22 -4.29
C LEU A 146 5.91 4.65 -3.91
N VAL A 147 4.71 5.07 -4.29
CA VAL A 147 4.26 6.45 -4.25
C VAL A 147 4.72 7.00 -2.90
N ASN A 148 5.82 7.76 -2.88
CA ASN A 148 6.44 8.30 -1.68
C ASN A 148 5.29 8.88 -0.85
N HIS A 149 5.25 8.72 0.48
CA HIS A 149 4.14 9.25 1.29
C HIS A 149 3.71 10.68 0.89
N ARG A 150 4.64 11.51 0.42
CA ARG A 150 4.40 12.82 -0.22
C ARG A 150 3.69 12.74 -1.56
N THR A 151 4.17 11.94 -2.53
CA THR A 151 3.46 11.70 -3.80
C THR A 151 2.09 11.07 -3.54
N ARG A 152 1.95 10.23 -2.50
CA ARG A 152 0.69 9.61 -2.13
C ARG A 152 -0.23 10.68 -1.57
N GLY A 153 0.29 11.57 -0.73
CA GLY A 153 -0.41 12.76 -0.27
C GLY A 153 -0.86 13.66 -1.43
N LEU A 154 0.05 13.94 -2.39
CA LEU A 154 -0.21 14.77 -3.56
C LEU A 154 -1.31 14.16 -4.44
N CYS A 155 -1.20 12.88 -4.79
CA CYS A 155 -2.21 12.16 -5.55
C CYS A 155 -3.52 12.02 -4.75
N LEU A 156 -3.48 11.76 -3.43
CA LEU A 156 -4.70 11.75 -2.60
C LEU A 156 -5.40 13.12 -2.54
N SER A 157 -4.65 14.21 -2.76
CA SER A 157 -5.14 15.59 -2.71
C SER A 157 -5.42 16.23 -4.08
N SER A 158 -5.05 15.57 -5.17
CA SER A 158 -5.20 16.04 -6.54
C SER A 158 -5.65 14.88 -7.39
N ASP A 159 -6.91 14.92 -7.79
CA ASP A 159 -7.49 13.85 -8.56
C ASP A 159 -6.76 13.75 -9.93
N VAL A 160 -6.43 14.88 -10.57
CA VAL A 160 -5.92 14.95 -11.97
C VAL A 160 -4.64 14.14 -12.16
N LEU A 161 -3.85 13.97 -11.10
CA LEU A 161 -2.56 13.30 -11.17
C LEU A 161 -2.67 11.77 -11.26
N TRP A 162 -3.83 11.16 -10.98
CA TRP A 162 -3.96 9.70 -10.97
C TRP A 162 -3.91 9.07 -12.34
N LYS A 163 -4.61 9.65 -13.32
CA LYS A 163 -4.61 9.17 -14.71
C LYS A 163 -3.21 9.24 -15.29
N GLU A 164 -2.54 10.39 -15.14
CA GLU A 164 -1.15 10.57 -15.60
C GLU A 164 -0.16 9.68 -14.85
N ALA A 165 -0.39 9.42 -13.55
CA ALA A 165 0.43 8.47 -12.79
C ALA A 165 0.29 7.04 -13.32
N LEU A 166 -0.94 6.56 -13.57
CA LEU A 166 -1.21 5.24 -14.15
C LEU A 166 -0.59 5.10 -15.54
N ILE A 167 -0.78 6.09 -16.41
CA ILE A 167 -0.19 6.13 -17.74
C ILE A 167 1.33 6.03 -17.66
N ARG A 168 1.96 6.83 -16.79
CA ARG A 168 3.40 6.75 -16.59
C ARG A 168 3.82 5.38 -16.07
N LEU A 169 3.11 4.79 -15.10
CA LEU A 169 3.39 3.46 -14.56
C LEU A 169 3.38 2.37 -15.64
N CYS A 170 2.43 2.46 -16.57
CA CYS A 170 2.36 1.57 -17.72
C CYS A 170 3.42 1.87 -18.80
N ASN A 171 4.14 2.99 -18.75
CA ASN A 171 5.06 3.43 -19.81
C ASN A 171 6.54 3.53 -19.39
N VAL A 172 6.93 3.15 -18.16
CA VAL A 172 8.31 3.45 -17.70
C VAL A 172 9.39 2.60 -18.34
N ASN A 173 9.33 1.28 -18.14
CA ASN A 173 10.23 0.31 -18.74
C ASN A 173 9.44 -0.97 -19.03
N GLU A 174 9.86 -1.72 -20.04
CA GLU A 174 9.14 -2.89 -20.55
C GLU A 174 8.78 -3.89 -19.44
N GLU A 175 9.71 -4.15 -18.53
CA GLU A 175 9.50 -5.05 -17.42
C GLU A 175 8.42 -4.55 -16.42
N ALA A 176 8.46 -3.30 -15.94
CA ALA A 176 7.49 -2.80 -14.94
C ALA A 176 6.15 -2.45 -15.56
N SER A 177 6.19 -1.92 -16.77
CA SER A 177 5.04 -1.69 -17.62
C SER A 177 4.20 -2.97 -17.70
N ASN A 178 4.84 -4.11 -17.98
CA ASN A 178 4.16 -5.40 -18.04
C ASN A 178 3.44 -5.79 -16.74
N LEU A 179 3.94 -5.42 -15.55
CA LEU A 179 3.25 -5.71 -14.30
C LEU A 179 2.00 -4.84 -14.12
N TRP A 180 2.13 -3.53 -14.35
CA TRP A 180 1.00 -2.60 -14.24
C TRP A 180 -0.05 -2.87 -15.31
N ILE A 181 0.37 -3.12 -16.55
CA ILE A 181 -0.50 -3.56 -17.64
C ILE A 181 -1.22 -4.86 -17.26
N ARG A 182 -0.53 -5.85 -16.66
CA ARG A 182 -1.19 -7.10 -16.22
C ARG A 182 -2.15 -6.88 -15.05
N GLY A 183 -1.80 -6.06 -14.07
CA GLY A 183 -2.69 -5.70 -12.96
C GLY A 183 -3.93 -4.97 -13.46
N LEU A 184 -3.75 -4.04 -14.39
CA LEU A 184 -4.81 -3.24 -14.99
C LEU A 184 -5.66 -4.05 -15.97
N ARG A 185 -5.08 -4.96 -16.77
CA ARG A 185 -5.82 -5.96 -17.57
C ARG A 185 -6.64 -6.88 -16.66
N SER A 186 -6.05 -7.44 -15.61
CA SER A 186 -6.78 -8.29 -14.66
C SER A 186 -7.93 -7.55 -13.96
N PHE A 187 -7.76 -6.25 -13.72
CA PHE A 187 -8.79 -5.38 -13.18
C PHE A 187 -9.92 -5.16 -14.19
N VAL A 188 -9.58 -4.79 -15.43
CA VAL A 188 -10.50 -4.65 -16.56
C VAL A 188 -11.28 -5.93 -16.80
N ASP A 189 -10.64 -7.10 -16.83
CA ASP A 189 -11.28 -8.39 -17.03
C ASP A 189 -12.29 -8.68 -15.91
N LYS A 190 -11.91 -8.42 -14.64
CA LYS A 190 -12.77 -8.67 -13.48
C LYS A 190 -14.00 -7.76 -13.51
N ILE A 191 -13.80 -6.46 -13.71
CA ILE A 191 -14.91 -5.50 -13.78
C ILE A 191 -15.74 -5.72 -15.04
N GLY A 192 -15.12 -6.00 -16.18
CA GLY A 192 -15.80 -6.30 -17.44
C GLY A 192 -16.68 -7.53 -17.33
N VAL A 193 -16.24 -8.58 -16.65
CA VAL A 193 -17.08 -9.76 -16.35
C VAL A 193 -18.25 -9.39 -15.44
N GLU A 194 -18.05 -8.56 -14.42
CA GLU A 194 -19.13 -8.10 -13.52
C GLU A 194 -20.16 -7.19 -14.26
N ALA A 195 -19.68 -6.30 -15.14
CA ALA A 195 -20.50 -5.42 -15.96
C ALA A 195 -21.27 -6.21 -17.05
N ASN A 196 -20.60 -7.16 -17.73
CA ASN A 196 -21.22 -7.99 -18.77
C ASN A 196 -22.12 -9.09 -18.20
N ALA A 197 -21.88 -9.55 -16.97
CA ALA A 197 -22.85 -10.39 -16.24
C ALA A 197 -24.16 -9.62 -15.95
N SER A 198 -24.10 -8.29 -15.94
CA SER A 198 -25.24 -7.39 -15.77
C SER A 198 -25.84 -6.94 -17.12
N ALA A 199 -25.06 -6.98 -18.20
CA ALA A 199 -25.46 -6.58 -19.55
C ALA A 199 -24.96 -7.63 -20.57
N SER A 200 -25.81 -8.61 -20.91
CA SER A 200 -25.42 -9.68 -21.84
C SER A 200 -25.29 -9.20 -23.30
N GLU A 201 -24.24 -9.72 -23.96
CA GLU A 201 -23.94 -9.79 -25.41
C GLU A 201 -23.31 -8.58 -26.12
N ILE A 202 -21.96 -8.46 -26.15
CA ILE A 202 -21.19 -7.94 -27.30
C ILE A 202 -19.81 -8.65 -27.44
N ASN A 203 -19.42 -8.90 -28.69
CA ASN A 203 -18.28 -9.66 -29.23
C ASN A 203 -16.85 -9.29 -28.76
N GLU A 204 -16.01 -10.34 -28.63
CA GLU A 204 -14.55 -10.31 -28.51
C GLU A 204 -13.87 -9.91 -29.84
N HIS A 205 -13.00 -8.89 -29.79
CA HIS A 205 -12.02 -8.62 -30.85
C HIS A 205 -10.64 -8.39 -30.22
N THR A 206 -9.64 -9.07 -30.79
CA THR A 206 -8.25 -9.14 -30.31
C THR A 206 -7.45 -7.89 -30.71
N VAL A 207 -6.70 -7.29 -29.78
CA VAL A 207 -5.92 -6.04 -29.95
C VAL A 207 -4.42 -6.28 -29.72
N ASP A 208 -3.58 -5.66 -30.57
CA ASP A 208 -2.10 -5.71 -30.57
C ASP A 208 -1.44 -4.75 -29.55
N GLN A 209 -0.24 -5.09 -29.07
CA GLN A 209 0.23 -4.79 -27.71
C GLN A 209 0.95 -3.45 -27.42
N ASP A 210 1.26 -2.57 -28.39
CA ASP A 210 2.15 -1.41 -28.15
C ASP A 210 1.52 -0.01 -28.28
N GLU A 211 0.32 0.16 -28.88
CA GLU A 211 -0.48 1.42 -28.80
C GLU A 211 -1.42 1.44 -27.56
N ASP A 212 -1.12 0.59 -26.59
CA ASP A 212 -2.14 -0.18 -25.87
C ASP A 212 -2.32 0.28 -24.40
N ALA A 213 -1.32 0.93 -23.81
CA ALA A 213 -1.34 1.32 -22.39
C ALA A 213 -2.33 2.46 -22.09
N ASN A 214 -2.35 3.52 -22.90
CA ASN A 214 -3.30 4.63 -22.73
C ASN A 214 -4.74 4.16 -23.02
N SER A 215 -4.92 3.35 -24.06
CA SER A 215 -6.20 2.73 -24.40
C SER A 215 -6.72 1.87 -23.24
N LEU A 216 -5.86 1.04 -22.66
CA LEU A 216 -6.20 0.17 -21.54
C LEU A 216 -6.52 0.96 -20.25
N VAL A 217 -5.77 2.02 -19.94
CA VAL A 217 -6.07 2.90 -18.79
C VAL A 217 -7.41 3.61 -18.99
N LEU A 218 -7.70 4.10 -20.20
CA LEU A 218 -8.98 4.72 -20.53
C LEU A 218 -10.14 3.71 -20.39
N GLU A 219 -9.97 2.48 -20.86
CA GLU A 219 -10.98 1.44 -20.75
C GLU A 219 -11.21 1.03 -19.28
N ALA A 220 -10.15 0.92 -18.48
CA ALA A 220 -10.27 0.66 -17.04
C ALA A 220 -11.04 1.76 -16.31
N CYS A 221 -10.81 3.03 -16.69
CA CYS A 221 -11.58 4.15 -16.14
C CYS A 221 -13.06 4.03 -16.55
N ARG A 222 -13.33 3.90 -17.85
CA ARG A 222 -14.69 3.76 -18.39
C ARG A 222 -15.49 2.63 -17.74
N LEU A 223 -14.88 1.45 -17.53
CA LEU A 223 -15.57 0.32 -16.90
C LEU A 223 -15.86 0.55 -15.40
N SER A 224 -14.99 1.29 -14.70
CA SER A 224 -15.22 1.64 -13.30
C SER A 224 -16.40 2.60 -13.14
N GLU A 225 -16.63 3.54 -14.07
CA GLU A 225 -17.82 4.41 -14.09
C GLU A 225 -19.12 3.63 -14.21
N ILE A 226 -19.15 2.61 -15.07
CA ILE A 226 -20.33 1.76 -15.26
C ILE A 226 -20.68 1.01 -13.97
N VAL A 227 -19.67 0.51 -13.25
CA VAL A 227 -19.90 -0.19 -11.96
C VAL A 227 -20.32 0.77 -10.84
N GLU A 228 -19.82 2.01 -10.83
CA GLU A 228 -20.22 2.99 -9.83
C GLU A 228 -21.67 3.47 -10.05
N SER A 229 -22.04 3.75 -11.30
CA SER A 229 -23.41 4.16 -11.65
C SER A 229 -24.46 3.07 -11.41
N THR A 230 -24.09 1.79 -11.45
CA THR A 230 -24.99 0.66 -11.13
C THR A 230 -25.11 0.35 -9.64
N ARG A 231 -24.23 0.89 -8.79
CA ARG A 231 -24.29 0.69 -7.33
C ARG A 231 -25.23 1.67 -6.63
N ASP A 232 -25.53 2.81 -7.25
CA ASP A 232 -26.46 3.80 -6.70
C ASP A 232 -27.92 3.42 -7.01
N ASP A 233 -28.43 2.38 -6.35
CA ASP A 233 -29.87 2.06 -6.26
C ASP A 233 -30.64 3.07 -5.36
N SER A 234 -30.24 4.34 -5.34
CA SER A 234 -31.06 5.39 -4.74
C SER A 234 -32.26 5.69 -5.66
N PRO A 235 -33.50 5.75 -5.12
CA PRO A 235 -34.69 5.94 -5.94
C PRO A 235 -34.60 7.27 -6.70
N VAL A 236 -34.56 7.15 -8.02
CA VAL A 236 -34.50 8.22 -9.02
C VAL A 236 -35.58 9.27 -8.74
N THR A 237 -35.19 10.42 -8.19
CA THR A 237 -35.96 11.65 -8.36
C THR A 237 -35.52 12.30 -9.66
N GLU A 238 -36.31 12.10 -10.71
CA GLU A 238 -36.18 12.80 -11.98
C GLU A 238 -36.28 14.31 -11.75
N THR A 239 -35.21 15.06 -12.04
CA THR A 239 -35.35 16.45 -12.52
C THR A 239 -34.08 16.94 -13.22
N SER A 240 -34.25 17.13 -14.53
CA SER A 240 -33.71 18.25 -15.32
C SER A 240 -32.22 18.28 -15.66
N THR A 241 -31.95 17.81 -16.87
CA THR A 241 -30.89 18.27 -17.78
C THR A 241 -30.87 19.80 -17.94
N SER A 242 -29.66 20.38 -17.92
CA SER A 242 -29.18 21.49 -18.77
C SER A 242 -28.26 22.46 -18.02
N ARG A 243 -26.97 22.07 -17.93
CA ARG A 243 -25.80 22.96 -17.99
C ARG A 243 -24.57 22.09 -18.22
N ARG A 244 -24.14 21.99 -19.48
CA ARG A 244 -22.82 21.46 -19.87
C ARG A 244 -21.80 22.54 -19.50
N ASP A 245 -21.48 22.60 -18.22
CA ASP A 245 -20.39 23.40 -17.68
C ASP A 245 -19.13 22.53 -17.56
N GLU A 246 -17.97 23.16 -17.57
CA GLU A 246 -16.59 22.64 -17.61
C GLU A 246 -16.17 21.71 -16.43
N ASN A 247 -17.15 21.08 -15.76
CA ASN A 247 -16.96 20.21 -14.60
C ASN A 247 -16.77 18.71 -14.93
N ASN A 248 -16.80 18.32 -16.21
CA ASN A 248 -16.58 16.92 -16.59
C ASN A 248 -15.19 16.39 -16.22
N ASN A 249 -14.22 17.27 -15.96
CA ASN A 249 -12.88 16.84 -15.57
C ASN A 249 -12.83 16.27 -14.14
N ASP A 250 -13.78 16.57 -13.25
CA ASP A 250 -13.74 16.04 -11.88
C ASP A 250 -14.21 14.57 -11.81
N GLU A 251 -15.10 14.16 -12.73
CA GLU A 251 -15.73 12.83 -12.73
C GLU A 251 -14.78 11.73 -13.25
N ASP A 252 -14.20 11.91 -14.45
CA ASP A 252 -13.18 11.02 -15.06
C ASP A 252 -12.01 10.75 -14.10
N THR A 253 -11.78 11.69 -13.19
CA THR A 253 -10.61 11.75 -12.35
C THR A 253 -10.83 11.03 -11.00
N SER A 254 -12.03 11.12 -10.43
CA SER A 254 -12.48 10.26 -9.32
C SER A 254 -12.38 8.78 -9.69
N VAL A 255 -12.71 8.48 -10.94
CA VAL A 255 -12.72 7.12 -11.50
C VAL A 255 -11.30 6.57 -11.61
N ALA A 256 -10.36 7.30 -12.21
CA ALA A 256 -8.95 6.88 -12.31
C ALA A 256 -8.32 6.61 -10.93
N ARG A 257 -8.69 7.41 -9.91
CA ARG A 257 -8.31 7.21 -8.52
C ARG A 257 -8.89 5.91 -7.95
N ASN A 258 -10.15 5.60 -8.24
CA ASN A 258 -10.81 4.37 -7.81
C ASN A 258 -10.22 3.14 -8.50
N VAL A 259 -9.89 3.22 -9.79
CA VAL A 259 -9.15 2.20 -10.53
C VAL A 259 -7.78 1.96 -9.90
N PHE A 260 -6.99 3.02 -9.68
CA PHE A 260 -5.69 2.90 -9.04
C PHE A 260 -5.80 2.28 -7.64
N ARG A 261 -6.79 2.74 -6.85
CA ARG A 261 -7.05 2.22 -5.51
C ARG A 261 -7.46 0.76 -5.57
N GLN A 262 -8.33 0.34 -6.47
CA GLN A 262 -8.75 -1.06 -6.60
C GLN A 262 -7.61 -1.93 -7.15
N ILE A 263 -6.78 -1.44 -8.08
CA ILE A 263 -5.57 -2.18 -8.52
C ILE A 263 -4.62 -2.37 -7.33
N LEU A 264 -4.40 -1.35 -6.50
CA LEU A 264 -3.58 -1.49 -5.29
C LEU A 264 -4.25 -2.34 -4.20
N CYS A 265 -5.52 -2.12 -3.91
CA CYS A 265 -6.23 -2.74 -2.79
C CYS A 265 -6.66 -4.18 -3.11
N ASP A 266 -7.07 -4.44 -4.36
CA ASP A 266 -7.60 -5.72 -4.81
C ASP A 266 -6.56 -6.55 -5.59
N GLY A 267 -5.54 -5.91 -6.19
CA GLY A 267 -4.57 -6.55 -7.08
C GLY A 267 -3.10 -6.53 -6.63
N HIS A 268 -2.65 -5.52 -5.88
CA HIS A 268 -1.25 -5.34 -5.43
C HIS A 268 -1.20 -5.20 -3.91
N VAL A 269 -1.58 -6.31 -3.28
CA VAL A 269 -1.75 -6.48 -1.84
C VAL A 269 -0.46 -6.17 -1.11
N LEU A 270 -0.39 -4.97 -0.50
CA LEU A 270 0.52 -4.72 0.63
C LEU A 270 0.32 -5.87 1.61
N LYS A 271 1.36 -6.67 1.80
CA LYS A 271 1.24 -7.93 2.50
C LYS A 271 2.32 -8.00 3.54
N ARG A 272 1.89 -7.90 4.79
CA ARG A 272 2.72 -8.21 5.92
C ARG A 272 3.13 -9.69 5.86
N LEU A 273 4.43 -9.93 5.73
CA LEU A 273 5.05 -11.25 5.74
C LEU A 273 6.22 -11.28 6.72
N PRO A 274 6.43 -12.39 7.44
CA PRO A 274 7.67 -12.58 8.19
C PRO A 274 8.87 -12.48 7.24
N LEU A 275 9.93 -11.77 7.66
CA LEU A 275 11.12 -11.53 6.87
C LEU A 275 12.28 -12.41 7.36
N PHE A 276 12.82 -13.20 6.44
CA PHE A 276 14.10 -13.89 6.59
C PHE A 276 15.16 -13.08 5.85
N HIS A 277 16.22 -12.67 6.55
CA HIS A 277 17.29 -11.85 5.96
C HIS A 277 18.64 -12.57 6.04
N MET A 278 19.31 -12.72 4.91
CA MET A 278 20.64 -13.33 4.85
C MET A 278 21.43 -12.73 3.70
N THR A 279 22.73 -12.50 3.86
CA THR A 279 23.59 -11.88 2.83
C THR A 279 23.96 -12.82 1.66
N SER A 280 23.23 -13.92 1.49
CA SER A 280 23.43 -14.90 0.43
C SER A 280 22.66 -14.54 -0.84
N ARG A 281 22.92 -15.23 -1.95
CA ARG A 281 22.23 -14.99 -3.23
C ARG A 281 20.75 -15.40 -3.17
N ILE A 282 19.97 -14.97 -4.17
CA ILE A 282 18.57 -15.39 -4.37
C ILE A 282 18.53 -16.91 -4.61
N PRO A 283 17.58 -17.63 -3.99
CA PRO A 283 17.31 -19.02 -4.30
C PRO A 283 17.19 -19.28 -5.78
N SER A 284 17.85 -20.34 -6.25
CA SER A 284 17.58 -20.85 -7.59
C SER A 284 16.16 -21.44 -7.69
N ASN A 285 15.58 -21.42 -8.89
CA ASN A 285 14.26 -21.99 -9.20
C ASN A 285 14.17 -23.52 -8.99
N THR A 286 15.29 -24.19 -8.69
CA THR A 286 15.34 -25.62 -8.40
C THR A 286 15.09 -25.94 -6.92
N GLY A 287 14.90 -24.91 -6.10
CA GLY A 287 14.66 -24.99 -4.68
C GLY A 287 15.95 -25.12 -3.87
N GLU A 288 16.03 -24.39 -2.75
CA GLU A 288 17.21 -24.37 -1.90
C GLU A 288 16.92 -24.94 -0.53
N SER A 289 17.87 -25.72 -0.01
CA SER A 289 17.80 -26.28 1.33
C SER A 289 18.52 -25.37 2.31
N TRP A 290 17.82 -24.89 3.32
CA TRP A 290 18.38 -24.06 4.38
C TRP A 290 18.28 -24.76 5.73
N HIS A 291 19.33 -24.60 6.54
CA HIS A 291 19.36 -25.08 7.92
C HIS A 291 19.24 -23.89 8.87
N LEU A 292 18.03 -23.68 9.39
CA LEU A 292 17.65 -22.55 10.22
C LEU A 292 17.83 -22.91 11.69
N HIS A 293 18.92 -22.40 12.28
CA HIS A 293 19.31 -22.69 13.65
C HIS A 293 19.44 -21.44 14.52
N GLU A 294 19.43 -20.23 13.94
CA GLU A 294 19.39 -18.99 14.74
C GLU A 294 18.04 -18.85 15.44
N PRO A 295 17.99 -18.45 16.73
CA PRO A 295 16.75 -18.38 17.52
C PRO A 295 15.60 -17.62 16.83
N ARG A 296 15.88 -16.45 16.25
CA ARG A 296 14.88 -15.65 15.50
C ARG A 296 14.24 -16.42 14.35
N TYR A 297 15.00 -17.26 13.64
CA TYR A 297 14.50 -18.03 12.50
C TYR A 297 13.80 -19.32 12.91
N ARG A 298 14.13 -19.86 14.09
CA ARG A 298 13.32 -20.93 14.72
C ARG A 298 11.91 -20.44 14.99
N ILE A 299 11.78 -19.23 15.57
CA ILE A 299 10.50 -18.58 15.83
C ILE A 299 9.75 -18.32 14.52
N LEU A 300 10.40 -17.75 13.50
CA LEU A 300 9.80 -17.51 12.19
C LEU A 300 9.20 -18.78 11.59
N ILE A 301 9.96 -19.88 11.54
CA ILE A 301 9.46 -21.12 10.94
C ILE A 301 8.37 -21.76 11.77
N ASP A 302 8.48 -21.74 13.09
CA ASP A 302 7.43 -22.23 13.97
C ASP A 302 6.11 -21.47 13.75
N GLN A 303 6.17 -20.15 13.65
CA GLN A 303 5.01 -19.30 13.33
C GLN A 303 4.41 -19.65 11.96
N ILE A 304 5.24 -19.72 10.90
CA ILE A 304 4.77 -20.00 9.53
C ILE A 304 4.19 -21.42 9.40
N MET A 305 4.74 -22.37 10.14
CA MET A 305 4.29 -23.77 10.16
C MET A 305 3.19 -24.01 11.20
N SER A 306 2.80 -23.00 11.97
CA SER A 306 1.70 -23.10 12.94
C SER A 306 0.39 -23.47 12.23
N GLY A 307 -0.34 -24.41 12.82
CA GLY A 307 -1.56 -24.97 12.22
C GLY A 307 -1.33 -25.93 11.04
N ARG A 308 -0.08 -26.22 10.66
CA ARG A 308 0.23 -27.28 9.69
C ARG A 308 0.29 -28.64 10.35
N SER A 309 0.08 -29.69 9.55
CA SER A 309 0.11 -31.07 10.05
C SER A 309 1.51 -31.49 10.46
N ASP A 310 1.64 -32.40 11.42
CA ASP A 310 2.94 -32.97 11.80
C ASP A 310 3.68 -33.57 10.61
N ARG A 311 2.94 -34.12 9.65
CA ARG A 311 3.50 -34.63 8.40
C ARG A 311 4.27 -33.56 7.62
N ASP A 312 3.74 -32.34 7.54
CA ASP A 312 4.37 -31.21 6.84
C ASP A 312 5.60 -30.69 7.61
N ARG A 313 5.67 -30.93 8.92
CA ARG A 313 6.77 -30.56 9.82
C ARG A 313 7.85 -31.64 9.94
N GLN A 314 7.66 -32.83 9.37
CA GLN A 314 8.58 -33.99 9.47
C GLN A 314 9.52 -34.16 8.25
N GLY A 315 9.63 -33.14 7.40
CA GLY A 315 10.50 -33.17 6.22
C GLY A 315 9.88 -33.87 5.01
N ARG A 316 8.56 -34.10 5.02
CA ARG A 316 7.86 -34.59 3.82
C ARG A 316 7.52 -33.41 2.88
N PRO A 317 7.39 -33.65 1.56
CA PRO A 317 6.94 -32.61 0.64
C PRO A 317 5.55 -32.10 1.01
N ILE A 318 5.40 -30.77 1.03
CA ILE A 318 4.13 -30.08 1.27
C ILE A 318 3.38 -29.97 -0.07
N ILE A 319 2.40 -30.85 -0.25
CA ILE A 319 1.63 -30.97 -1.50
C ILE A 319 0.42 -30.02 -1.51
N ARG A 320 -0.16 -29.73 -0.33
CA ARG A 320 -1.37 -28.92 -0.20
C ARG A 320 -1.09 -27.43 -0.43
N LYS A 321 -1.94 -26.78 -1.23
CA LYS A 321 -1.96 -25.32 -1.41
C LYS A 321 -2.97 -24.69 -0.42
N PRO A 322 -2.74 -23.43 0.02
CA PRO A 322 -1.54 -22.63 -0.21
C PRO A 322 -0.35 -23.17 0.61
N ARG A 323 0.85 -23.13 0.03
CA ARG A 323 2.08 -23.47 0.75
C ARG A 323 2.41 -22.38 1.78
N PRO A 324 3.06 -22.72 2.90
CA PRO A 324 3.57 -21.71 3.83
C PRO A 324 4.59 -20.82 3.11
N ARG A 325 4.55 -19.50 3.36
CA ARG A 325 5.36 -18.51 2.62
C ARG A 325 5.93 -17.47 3.58
N PHE A 326 7.05 -16.89 3.19
CA PHE A 326 7.66 -15.74 3.86
C PHE A 326 8.47 -14.89 2.88
N ALA A 327 8.86 -13.69 3.29
CA ALA A 327 9.71 -12.81 2.51
C ALA A 327 11.19 -13.13 2.78
N TYR A 328 12.01 -13.16 1.74
CA TYR A 328 13.45 -13.39 1.82
C TYR A 328 14.22 -12.19 1.26
N SER A 329 14.98 -11.51 2.11
CA SER A 329 15.89 -10.43 1.70
C SER A 329 17.34 -10.93 1.63
N PHE A 330 18.03 -10.55 0.56
CA PHE A 330 19.34 -11.09 0.18
C PHE A 330 20.46 -10.03 0.05
N GLN A 331 20.17 -8.77 0.39
CA GLN A 331 21.10 -7.64 0.22
C GLN A 331 21.86 -7.31 1.51
N SER A 332 22.76 -6.31 1.48
CA SER A 332 23.46 -5.86 2.70
C SER A 332 22.46 -5.40 3.78
N ALA A 333 22.79 -5.64 5.04
CA ALA A 333 21.97 -5.29 6.19
C ALA A 333 21.80 -3.76 6.36
N ASP A 334 22.69 -2.96 5.77
CA ASP A 334 22.74 -1.50 6.00
C ASP A 334 21.52 -0.74 5.48
N ASN A 335 20.67 -1.37 4.65
CA ASN A 335 19.45 -0.74 4.16
C ASN A 335 18.38 -1.75 3.74
N ILE A 336 17.95 -2.65 4.63
CA ILE A 336 16.92 -3.67 4.28
C ILE A 336 15.62 -2.99 3.79
N GLN A 337 15.28 -1.81 4.31
CA GLN A 337 14.14 -1.04 3.85
C GLN A 337 14.38 -0.52 2.43
N ASN A 338 13.37 -0.62 1.55
CA ASN A 338 13.46 -0.36 0.11
C ASN A 338 14.24 -1.39 -0.72
N ASN A 339 14.82 -2.41 -0.11
CA ASN A 339 15.48 -3.48 -0.86
C ASN A 339 14.46 -4.41 -1.52
N VAL A 340 14.93 -5.04 -2.60
CA VAL A 340 14.23 -6.13 -3.24
C VAL A 340 14.38 -7.39 -2.37
N ALA A 341 13.26 -8.06 -2.12
CA ALA A 341 13.17 -9.34 -1.47
C ALA A 341 12.44 -10.33 -2.39
N CYS A 342 12.33 -11.59 -1.99
CA CYS A 342 11.61 -12.63 -2.72
C CYS A 342 10.61 -13.30 -1.79
N ILE A 343 9.34 -13.43 -2.21
CA ILE A 343 8.44 -14.36 -1.55
C ILE A 343 8.88 -15.76 -1.90
N VAL A 344 9.12 -16.57 -0.87
CA VAL A 344 9.49 -17.97 -1.03
C VAL A 344 8.41 -18.89 -0.48
N ASP A 345 8.15 -19.99 -1.19
CA ASP A 345 7.29 -21.09 -0.73
C ASP A 345 8.12 -22.12 0.02
N ILE A 346 7.67 -22.55 1.19
CA ILE A 346 8.20 -23.73 1.86
C ILE A 346 7.60 -24.98 1.20
N THR A 347 8.43 -25.73 0.49
CA THR A 347 8.05 -26.98 -0.18
C THR A 347 8.29 -28.22 0.67
N ARG A 348 9.16 -28.11 1.68
CA ARG A 348 9.47 -29.16 2.66
C ARG A 348 9.98 -28.49 3.93
N CYS A 349 9.54 -28.95 5.10
CA CYS A 349 10.04 -28.46 6.38
C CYS A 349 10.24 -29.64 7.33
N ARG A 350 11.43 -29.77 7.91
CA ARG A 350 11.70 -30.69 9.01
C ARG A 350 12.04 -29.88 10.24
N MET A 351 11.13 -29.84 11.20
CA MET A 351 11.36 -29.21 12.50
C MET A 351 11.98 -30.20 13.47
N TYR A 352 12.96 -29.72 14.23
CA TYR A 352 13.66 -30.46 15.27
C TYR A 352 13.08 -30.13 16.65
N SER A 353 13.34 -30.99 17.63
CA SER A 353 12.83 -30.82 19.00
C SER A 353 13.37 -29.59 19.71
N ASP A 354 14.52 -29.08 19.28
CA ASP A 354 15.13 -27.84 19.79
C ASP A 354 14.64 -26.58 19.04
N GLY A 355 13.67 -26.73 18.14
CA GLY A 355 13.11 -25.66 17.32
C GLY A 355 13.92 -25.33 16.07
N ALA A 356 15.11 -25.92 15.87
CA ALA A 356 15.81 -25.78 14.59
C ALA A 356 14.96 -26.37 13.45
N ALA A 357 15.21 -25.95 12.22
CA ALA A 357 14.49 -26.49 11.07
C ALA A 357 15.35 -26.62 9.81
N ASP A 358 15.17 -27.72 9.08
CA ASP A 358 15.58 -27.81 7.68
C ASP A 358 14.41 -27.46 6.78
N VAL A 359 14.56 -26.43 5.96
CA VAL A 359 13.53 -26.02 5.00
C VAL A 359 14.04 -26.16 3.58
N VAL A 360 13.17 -26.58 2.67
CA VAL A 360 13.41 -26.45 1.23
C VAL A 360 12.47 -25.38 0.71
N VAL A 361 13.04 -24.27 0.28
CA VAL A 361 12.30 -23.10 -0.20
C VAL A 361 12.35 -23.02 -1.73
N LEU A 362 11.30 -22.48 -2.33
CA LEU A 362 11.22 -22.20 -3.76
C LEU A 362 10.91 -20.71 -3.96
N PRO A 363 11.71 -19.96 -4.72
CA PRO A 363 11.40 -18.57 -5.03
C PRO A 363 10.13 -18.50 -5.88
N MET A 364 9.26 -17.54 -5.56
CA MET A 364 7.98 -17.38 -6.26
C MET A 364 7.94 -16.08 -7.05
N VAL A 365 8.21 -14.96 -6.38
CA VAL A 365 8.11 -13.61 -6.95
C VAL A 365 9.03 -12.68 -6.16
N LEU A 366 9.70 -11.73 -6.83
CA LEU A 366 10.37 -10.65 -6.10
C LEU A 366 9.38 -9.58 -5.69
N ILE A 367 9.63 -8.99 -4.52
CA ILE A 367 8.83 -7.94 -3.90
C ILE A 367 9.76 -6.83 -3.45
N LYS A 368 9.21 -5.65 -3.19
CA LYS A 368 9.93 -4.53 -2.59
C LYS A 368 9.43 -4.38 -1.16
N ILE A 369 10.36 -4.22 -0.22
CA ILE A 369 10.02 -3.97 1.18
C ILE A 369 9.77 -2.48 1.33
N GLU A 370 8.55 -2.07 1.66
CA GLU A 370 8.25 -0.66 1.92
C GLU A 370 8.66 -0.25 3.33
N GLU A 371 8.26 -1.08 4.28
CA GLU A 371 8.38 -0.84 5.71
C GLU A 371 8.81 -2.12 6.42
N LEU A 372 9.59 -1.95 7.48
CA LEU A 372 10.02 -3.02 8.37
C LEU A 372 9.42 -2.77 9.74
N GLU A 373 8.80 -3.81 10.28
CA GLU A 373 8.21 -3.78 11.61
C GLU A 373 8.83 -4.90 12.45
N GLU A 374 9.44 -4.54 13.58
CA GLU A 374 9.95 -5.53 14.52
C GLU A 374 8.79 -6.16 15.29
N GLN A 375 8.77 -7.50 15.39
CA GLN A 375 7.76 -8.19 16.17
C GLN A 375 8.03 -8.01 17.67
N GLU A 376 7.02 -7.56 18.43
CA GLU A 376 7.11 -7.28 19.88
C GLU A 376 7.70 -8.44 20.71
N ASN A 377 7.57 -9.68 20.24
CA ASN A 377 8.07 -10.89 20.92
C ASN A 377 9.04 -11.71 20.05
N GLY A 378 9.49 -11.18 18.92
CA GLY A 378 10.16 -11.95 17.86
C GLY A 378 11.66 -12.18 18.04
N GLN A 379 12.30 -11.66 19.10
CA GLN A 379 13.77 -11.67 19.26
C GLN A 379 14.51 -11.06 18.06
N GLY A 380 14.11 -9.86 17.62
CA GLY A 380 14.68 -9.22 16.43
C GLY A 380 14.16 -9.79 15.11
N LEU A 381 13.04 -10.51 15.14
CA LEU A 381 12.35 -10.94 13.93
C LEU A 381 11.60 -9.76 13.31
N LEU A 382 11.82 -9.55 12.02
CA LEU A 382 11.20 -8.47 11.26
C LEU A 382 10.02 -9.00 10.44
N ASN A 383 9.01 -8.17 10.28
CA ASN A 383 8.00 -8.30 9.24
C ASN A 383 8.34 -7.32 8.11
N ALA A 384 8.23 -7.77 6.87
CA ALA A 384 8.19 -6.92 5.70
C ALA A 384 6.74 -6.60 5.36
N ILE A 385 6.44 -5.33 5.08
CA ILE A 385 5.13 -4.86 4.60
C ILE A 385 5.19 -4.64 3.09
#